data_AF-A0A8C7NE15-F1
#
_entry.id   AF-A0A8C7NE15-F1
#
_cell.length_a   1.000
_cell.length_b   1.000
_cell.length_c   1.000
_cell.angle_alpha   90.00
_cell.angle_beta   90.00
_cell.angle_gamma   90.00
#
_symmetry.space_group_name_H-M   'P 1'
#
loop_
_entity.id
_entity.type
_entity.pdbx_description
1 polymer ?
#
loop_
_entity_poly.entity_id
_entity_poly.type
_entity_poly.pdbx_seq_one_letter_code
_entity_poly.pdbx_strand_id
1 'polypeptide(L)'
;MDAATLTYDTLGFGEFEDFPETSEPVWILGKEFNALTEKDDILSDVTSRLWFTYRKNFSPIGGTGPTSDTGWGCMLRCGQMILGEALVCRHLGRDWRWVRGQPQRGQYISILNAFLDKKDSYYSLHQIAQMGVGEGKSIGQWYGPNTVAQVLKKLTVFDSWSRLAVHVAMDNTVVMEEIRTRLCQSSSGCHNGCLEGACALAEEETALWKPLVLLIPLRLGLSEINKAYIETLKQCFQLPQSLGVIGGKPNSAHYFIGYVGEELIYLDPHTTQPAVEPCEDSQVPDDTYHCQHPPCRMHICEIDPSVAVVRRTEAEPM
;
A
#
# COMPACT_ATOMS: atom_id res chain seq x y z
N MET A 1 1.66 -12.60 -27.62
CA MET A 1 0.90 -11.77 -26.67
C MET A 1 -0.55 -11.81 -27.13
N ASP A 2 -1.48 -12.33 -26.32
CA ASP A 2 -2.88 -12.44 -26.71
C ASP A 2 -3.57 -11.07 -26.66
N ALA A 3 -4.40 -10.78 -27.66
CA ALA A 3 -5.11 -9.50 -27.81
C ALA A 3 -6.00 -9.15 -26.60
N ALA A 4 -6.48 -10.15 -25.84
CA ALA A 4 -7.25 -9.96 -24.61
C ALA A 4 -6.44 -9.38 -23.43
N THR A 5 -5.10 -9.43 -23.50
CA THR A 5 -4.21 -8.91 -22.44
C THR A 5 -4.01 -7.40 -22.55
N LEU A 6 -4.07 -6.85 -23.78
CA LEU A 6 -3.87 -5.43 -24.06
C LEU A 6 -5.07 -4.57 -23.64
N THR A 7 -6.28 -5.13 -23.58
CA THR A 7 -7.49 -4.38 -23.20
C THR A 7 -7.50 -3.96 -21.73
N TYR A 8 -6.63 -4.53 -20.89
CA TYR A 8 -6.50 -4.19 -19.47
C TYR A 8 -5.30 -3.30 -19.18
N ASP A 9 -4.48 -2.96 -20.18
CA ASP A 9 -3.35 -2.03 -20.06
C ASP A 9 -3.82 -0.62 -20.44
N THR A 10 -4.65 -0.02 -19.60
CA THR A 10 -5.27 1.29 -19.89
C THR A 10 -4.29 2.44 -19.75
N LEU A 11 -3.24 2.28 -18.92
CA LEU A 11 -2.19 3.29 -18.76
C LEU A 11 -1.23 3.35 -19.95
N GLY A 12 -0.93 2.22 -20.61
CA GLY A 12 0.00 2.18 -21.75
C GLY A 12 -0.43 3.04 -22.95
N PHE A 13 -1.69 3.49 -22.97
CA PHE A 13 -2.28 4.33 -24.02
C PHE A 13 -2.80 5.68 -23.51
N GLY A 14 -2.56 6.03 -22.24
CA GLY A 14 -3.07 7.26 -21.63
C GLY A 14 -2.28 8.50 -22.04
N GLU A 15 -2.97 9.61 -22.33
CA GLU A 15 -2.37 10.94 -22.33
C GLU A 15 -2.27 11.42 -20.88
N PHE A 16 -1.08 11.78 -20.43
CA PHE A 16 -0.85 12.31 -19.09
C PHE A 16 -0.96 13.82 -19.13
N GLU A 17 -2.02 14.35 -18.52
CA GLU A 17 -2.11 15.78 -18.28
C GLU A 17 -1.10 16.21 -17.22
N ASP A 18 -0.49 17.37 -17.45
CA ASP A 18 0.32 18.03 -16.44
C ASP A 18 -0.51 18.35 -15.18
N PHE A 19 0.20 18.55 -14.06
CA PHE A 19 -0.42 18.95 -12.81
C PHE A 19 -1.08 20.34 -12.97
N PRO A 20 -2.33 20.54 -12.50
CA PRO A 20 -3.05 21.80 -12.72
C PRO A 20 -2.36 22.98 -12.04
N GLU A 21 -2.25 24.11 -12.76
CA GLU A 21 -1.82 25.38 -12.18
C GLU A 21 -3.00 26.01 -11.41
N THR A 22 -3.08 25.71 -10.12
CA THR A 22 -4.17 26.13 -9.24
C THR A 22 -3.67 26.70 -7.92
N SER A 23 -4.44 27.62 -7.33
CA SER A 23 -4.22 28.11 -5.95
C SER A 23 -4.72 27.13 -4.89
N GLU A 24 -5.47 26.11 -5.28
CA GLU A 24 -5.95 25.08 -4.35
C GLU A 24 -4.77 24.28 -3.79
N PRO A 25 -4.78 23.96 -2.48
CA PRO A 25 -3.73 23.16 -1.88
C PRO A 25 -3.74 21.72 -2.42
N VAL A 26 -2.56 21.19 -2.66
CA VAL A 26 -2.33 19.81 -3.07
C VAL A 26 -1.98 19.01 -1.83
N TRP A 27 -2.81 18.02 -1.51
CA TRP A 27 -2.57 17.15 -0.37
C TRP A 27 -2.10 15.79 -0.84
N ILE A 28 -0.95 15.32 -0.34
CA ILE A 28 -0.42 13.97 -0.60
C ILE A 28 -0.02 13.35 0.74
N LEU A 29 -0.75 12.32 1.17
CA LEU A 29 -0.44 11.50 2.36
C LEU A 29 -0.01 12.33 3.58
N GLY A 30 -0.84 13.27 3.99
CA GLY A 30 -0.63 14.12 5.17
C GLY A 30 0.27 15.34 4.97
N LYS A 31 0.76 15.58 3.75
CA LYS A 31 1.54 16.78 3.42
C LYS A 31 0.75 17.68 2.48
N GLU A 32 0.78 18.98 2.78
CA GLU A 32 0.24 20.05 1.95
C GLU A 32 1.35 20.62 1.07
N PHE A 33 1.03 20.90 -0.18
CA PHE A 33 1.89 21.55 -1.16
C PHE A 33 1.12 22.62 -1.94
N ASN A 34 1.86 23.58 -2.48
CA ASN A 34 1.35 24.62 -3.36
C ASN A 34 1.73 24.32 -4.83
N ALA A 35 0.73 24.07 -5.69
CA ALA A 35 0.95 23.67 -7.07
C ALA A 35 1.73 24.72 -7.92
N LEU A 36 1.69 25.99 -7.54
CA LEU A 36 2.35 27.09 -8.28
C LEU A 36 3.84 27.23 -7.94
N THR A 37 4.26 26.76 -6.75
CA THR A 37 5.62 26.99 -6.24
C THR A 37 6.39 25.72 -5.91
N GLU A 38 5.69 24.60 -5.66
CA GLU A 38 6.27 23.33 -5.17
C GLU A 38 6.01 22.17 -6.16
N LYS A 39 5.93 22.45 -7.46
CA LYS A 39 5.66 21.44 -8.50
C LYS A 39 6.67 20.29 -8.47
N ASP A 40 7.96 20.59 -8.33
CA ASP A 40 9.02 19.58 -8.28
C ASP A 40 8.93 18.73 -7.01
N ASP A 41 8.52 19.30 -5.88
CA ASP A 41 8.34 18.59 -4.62
C ASP A 41 7.12 17.65 -4.66
N ILE A 42 6.03 18.09 -5.31
CA ILE A 42 4.85 17.26 -5.59
C ILE A 42 5.27 16.05 -6.43
N LEU A 43 5.94 16.27 -7.57
CA LEU A 43 6.40 15.20 -8.45
C LEU A 43 7.39 14.28 -7.76
N SER A 44 8.31 14.83 -6.97
CA SER A 44 9.25 14.04 -6.16
C SER A 44 8.53 13.15 -5.16
N ASP A 45 7.51 13.65 -4.46
CA ASP A 45 6.77 12.87 -3.47
C ASP A 45 5.97 11.74 -4.10
N VAL A 46 5.25 12.01 -5.21
CA VAL A 46 4.52 11.01 -5.99
C VAL A 46 5.47 9.94 -6.52
N THR A 47 6.55 10.35 -7.21
CA THR A 47 7.51 9.42 -7.83
C THR A 47 8.19 8.55 -6.77
N SER A 48 8.38 9.07 -5.55
CA SER A 48 8.99 8.33 -4.45
C SER A 48 8.12 7.20 -3.92
N ARG A 49 6.81 7.21 -4.17
CA ARG A 49 5.93 6.14 -3.72
C ARG A 49 6.24 4.85 -4.48
N LEU A 50 6.24 3.72 -3.76
CA LEU A 50 6.36 2.41 -4.38
C LEU A 50 5.12 2.14 -5.24
N TRP A 51 5.36 1.95 -6.53
CA TRP A 51 4.34 1.74 -7.55
C TRP A 51 4.38 0.29 -8.00
N PHE A 52 3.31 -0.44 -7.72
CA PHE A 52 3.17 -1.83 -8.14
C PHE A 52 2.11 -1.92 -9.22
N THR A 53 2.51 -2.45 -10.38
CA THR A 53 1.65 -2.62 -11.55
C THR A 53 1.45 -4.10 -11.85
N TYR A 54 0.63 -4.41 -12.86
CA TYR A 54 0.61 -5.75 -13.42
C TYR A 54 2.01 -6.19 -13.85
N ARG A 55 2.31 -7.46 -13.60
CA ARG A 55 3.56 -8.10 -13.99
C ARG A 55 3.29 -9.32 -14.86
N LYS A 56 4.28 -9.66 -15.69
CA LYS A 56 4.28 -10.86 -16.53
C LYS A 56 5.62 -11.56 -16.46
N ASN A 57 5.63 -12.85 -16.78
CA ASN A 57 6.80 -13.72 -16.79
C ASN A 57 7.40 -13.95 -15.39
N PHE A 58 6.61 -13.79 -14.33
CA PHE A 58 7.00 -14.29 -13.01
C PHE A 58 6.76 -15.80 -12.91
N SER A 59 7.37 -16.45 -11.91
CA SER A 59 7.20 -17.89 -11.67
C SER A 59 5.72 -18.28 -11.48
N PRO A 60 5.24 -19.43 -12.00
CA PRO A 60 3.83 -19.80 -11.88
C PRO A 60 3.33 -19.83 -10.43
N ILE A 61 2.21 -19.14 -10.14
CA ILE A 61 1.60 -19.15 -8.81
C ILE A 61 1.14 -20.57 -8.47
N GLY A 62 1.57 -21.13 -7.34
CA GLY A 62 1.24 -22.51 -6.95
C GLY A 62 1.85 -23.58 -7.88
N GLY A 63 2.84 -23.23 -8.71
CA GLY A 63 3.55 -24.16 -9.61
C GLY A 63 2.86 -24.39 -10.96
N THR A 64 1.54 -24.24 -11.04
CA THR A 64 0.77 -24.44 -12.29
C THR A 64 -0.20 -23.30 -12.61
N GLY A 65 -0.29 -22.28 -11.76
CA GLY A 65 -1.19 -21.15 -11.93
C GLY A 65 -0.65 -20.07 -12.89
N PRO A 66 -1.26 -18.87 -12.88
CA PRO A 66 -0.88 -17.79 -13.76
C PRO A 66 0.59 -17.36 -13.61
N THR A 67 1.18 -16.89 -14.71
CA THR A 67 2.50 -16.23 -14.79
C THR A 67 2.39 -14.73 -15.07
N SER A 68 1.17 -14.21 -15.01
CA SER A 68 0.84 -12.80 -15.11
C SER A 68 -0.45 -12.49 -14.33
N ASP A 69 -0.52 -11.29 -13.75
CA ASP A 69 -1.72 -10.81 -13.06
C ASP A 69 -2.56 -9.81 -13.84
N THR A 70 -2.22 -9.58 -15.10
CA THR A 70 -2.97 -8.68 -15.98
C THR A 70 -4.44 -9.07 -16.03
N GLY A 71 -5.30 -8.09 -15.74
CA GLY A 71 -6.75 -8.24 -15.80
C GLY A 71 -7.41 -8.81 -14.55
N TRP A 72 -6.66 -9.16 -13.50
CA TRP A 72 -7.25 -9.63 -12.23
C TRP A 72 -6.54 -9.17 -10.95
N GLY A 73 -5.26 -8.78 -11.04
CA GLY A 73 -4.44 -8.42 -9.88
C GLY A 73 -4.59 -6.98 -9.35
N CYS A 74 -5.40 -6.11 -9.95
CA CYS A 74 -5.34 -4.66 -9.69
C CYS A 74 -5.51 -4.30 -8.21
N MET A 75 -6.48 -4.91 -7.51
CA MET A 75 -6.68 -4.65 -6.08
C MET A 75 -5.54 -5.23 -5.23
N LEU A 76 -4.94 -6.34 -5.64
CA LEU A 76 -3.78 -6.92 -4.95
C LEU A 76 -2.59 -5.96 -5.05
N ARG A 77 -2.36 -5.37 -6.22
CA ARG A 77 -1.34 -4.32 -6.44
C ARG A 77 -1.61 -3.06 -5.64
N CYS A 78 -2.86 -2.61 -5.54
CA CYS A 78 -3.24 -1.51 -4.66
C CYS A 78 -2.94 -1.84 -3.19
N GLY A 79 -3.22 -3.07 -2.75
CA GLY A 79 -2.85 -3.58 -1.44
C GLY A 79 -1.33 -3.58 -1.20
N GLN A 80 -0.53 -3.98 -2.20
CA GLN A 80 0.92 -3.87 -2.13
C GLN A 80 1.39 -2.42 -1.99
N MET A 81 0.80 -1.48 -2.75
CA MET A 81 1.21 -0.08 -2.70
C MET A 81 0.93 0.55 -1.32
N ILE A 82 -0.25 0.32 -0.77
CA ILE A 82 -0.60 0.90 0.54
C ILE A 82 0.19 0.28 1.70
N LEU A 83 0.50 -1.01 1.65
CA LEU A 83 1.40 -1.64 2.63
C LEU A 83 2.85 -1.23 2.41
N GLY A 84 3.28 -1.07 1.16
CA GLY A 84 4.59 -0.55 0.80
C GLY A 84 4.81 0.84 1.37
N GLU A 85 3.81 1.72 1.28
CA GLU A 85 3.85 3.04 1.90
C GLU A 85 3.96 2.96 3.43
N ALA A 86 3.25 2.04 4.07
CA ALA A 86 3.35 1.82 5.51
C ALA A 86 4.78 1.40 5.92
N LEU A 87 5.42 0.53 5.13
CA LEU A 87 6.79 0.08 5.35
C LEU A 87 7.82 1.18 5.07
N VAL A 88 7.62 1.98 4.02
CA VAL A 88 8.44 3.18 3.75
C VAL A 88 8.37 4.13 4.94
N CYS A 89 7.17 4.45 5.41
CA CYS A 89 6.99 5.31 6.58
C CYS A 89 7.70 4.75 7.82
N ARG A 90 7.55 3.45 8.08
CA ARG A 90 8.17 2.79 9.24
C ARG A 90 9.70 2.80 9.19
N HIS A 91 10.28 2.43 8.05
CA HIS A 91 11.71 2.10 7.97
C HIS A 91 12.56 3.24 7.40
N LEU A 92 11.98 4.10 6.57
CA LEU A 92 12.67 5.22 5.91
C LEU A 92 12.16 6.59 6.37
N GLY A 93 10.93 6.66 6.89
CA GLY A 93 10.24 7.89 7.27
C GLY A 93 9.45 8.51 6.11
N ARG A 94 8.38 9.24 6.42
CA ARG A 94 7.50 9.90 5.44
C ARG A 94 8.24 10.95 4.58
N ASP A 95 9.31 11.53 5.11
CA ASP A 95 10.15 12.52 4.43
C ASP A 95 11.14 11.92 3.43
N TRP A 96 11.31 10.60 3.43
CA TRP A 96 12.16 9.95 2.45
C TRP A 96 11.66 10.19 1.02
N ARG A 97 12.62 10.37 0.10
CA ARG A 97 12.40 10.55 -1.33
C ARG A 97 13.32 9.63 -2.12
N TRP A 98 12.78 9.05 -3.19
CA TRP A 98 13.55 8.28 -4.16
C TRP A 98 14.20 9.22 -5.16
N VAL A 99 15.42 8.86 -5.58
CA VAL A 99 16.16 9.59 -6.62
C VAL A 99 16.72 8.58 -7.60
N ARG A 100 16.33 8.73 -8.87
CA ARG A 100 16.74 7.84 -9.95
C ARG A 100 18.26 7.74 -10.08
N GLY A 101 18.77 6.52 -10.22
CA GLY A 101 20.19 6.25 -10.43
C GLY A 101 21.09 6.48 -9.22
N GLN A 102 20.53 6.87 -8.07
CA GLN A 102 21.28 6.98 -6.82
C GLN A 102 21.29 5.64 -6.07
N PRO A 103 22.38 5.29 -5.35
CA PRO A 103 22.41 4.13 -4.49
C PRO A 103 21.35 4.24 -3.39
N GLN A 104 20.49 3.23 -3.29
CA GLN A 104 19.42 3.20 -2.30
C GLN A 104 19.91 2.60 -0.97
N ARG A 105 19.26 2.99 0.13
CA ARG A 105 19.56 2.48 1.48
C ARG A 105 19.25 0.98 1.56
N GLY A 106 19.99 0.21 2.37
CA GLY A 106 19.71 -1.21 2.56
C GLY A 106 18.29 -1.52 3.07
N GLN A 107 17.71 -0.63 3.86
CA GLN A 107 16.30 -0.71 4.29
C GLN A 107 15.33 -0.60 3.10
N TYR A 108 15.59 0.31 2.14
CA TYR A 108 14.76 0.44 0.94
C TYR A 108 14.78 -0.86 0.13
N ILE A 109 15.98 -1.40 -0.10
CA ILE A 109 16.15 -2.66 -0.84
C ILE A 109 15.40 -3.80 -0.15
N SER A 110 15.46 -3.85 1.19
CA SER A 110 14.72 -4.85 1.99
C SER A 110 13.20 -4.70 1.86
N ILE A 111 12.68 -3.46 1.84
CA ILE A 111 11.26 -3.19 1.59
C ILE A 111 10.87 -3.68 0.19
N LEU A 112 11.60 -3.27 -0.85
CA LEU A 112 11.27 -3.64 -2.23
C LEU A 112 11.32 -5.16 -2.43
N ASN A 113 12.33 -5.84 -1.86
CA ASN A 113 12.46 -7.29 -1.87
C ASN A 113 11.25 -8.00 -1.26
N ALA A 114 10.56 -7.40 -0.28
CA ALA A 114 9.36 -7.98 0.30
C ALA A 114 8.16 -8.04 -0.68
N PHE A 115 8.19 -7.28 -1.79
CA PHE A 115 7.09 -7.19 -2.76
C PHE A 115 7.37 -7.76 -4.15
N LEU A 116 8.61 -8.16 -4.44
CA LEU A 116 8.96 -8.78 -5.72
C LEU A 116 8.05 -9.98 -6.00
N ASP A 117 7.78 -10.25 -7.28
CA ASP A 117 6.88 -11.33 -7.73
C ASP A 117 7.54 -12.71 -7.62
N LYS A 118 7.96 -13.04 -6.40
CA LYS A 118 8.61 -14.27 -6.01
C LYS A 118 7.91 -14.89 -4.81
N LYS A 119 7.90 -16.22 -4.75
CA LYS A 119 7.24 -16.97 -3.69
C LYS A 119 7.86 -16.76 -2.29
N ASP A 120 9.12 -16.35 -2.21
CA ASP A 120 9.87 -16.13 -0.97
C ASP A 120 9.76 -14.69 -0.44
N SER A 121 9.26 -13.75 -1.25
CA SER A 121 8.93 -12.39 -0.83
C SER A 121 7.62 -12.37 -0.02
N TYR A 122 7.63 -11.75 1.16
CA TYR A 122 6.52 -11.77 2.15
C TYR A 122 5.17 -11.33 1.57
N TYR A 123 5.18 -10.26 0.78
CA TYR A 123 4.01 -9.57 0.25
C TYR A 123 3.96 -9.63 -1.27
N SER A 124 4.57 -10.65 -1.86
CA SER A 124 4.48 -10.89 -3.29
C SER A 124 3.05 -11.15 -3.73
N LEU A 125 2.79 -10.95 -5.01
CA LEU A 125 1.54 -11.36 -5.64
C LEU A 125 1.24 -12.84 -5.36
N HIS A 126 2.26 -13.72 -5.36
CA HIS A 126 2.12 -15.14 -5.04
C HIS A 126 1.55 -15.36 -3.66
N GLN A 127 2.16 -14.73 -2.64
CA GLN A 127 1.74 -14.87 -1.25
C GLN A 127 0.34 -14.29 -1.04
N ILE A 128 0.04 -13.13 -1.63
CA ILE A 128 -1.29 -12.50 -1.53
C ILE A 128 -2.36 -13.39 -2.17
N ALA A 129 -2.14 -13.86 -3.40
CA ALA A 129 -3.10 -14.71 -4.11
C ALA A 129 -3.32 -16.06 -3.41
N GLN A 130 -2.24 -16.68 -2.90
CA GLN A 130 -2.32 -17.95 -2.19
C GLN A 130 -3.00 -17.81 -0.82
N MET A 131 -2.71 -16.74 -0.08
CA MET A 131 -3.33 -16.47 1.22
C MET A 131 -4.83 -16.19 1.08
N GLY A 132 -5.25 -15.50 0.02
CA GLY A 132 -6.67 -15.23 -0.20
C GLY A 132 -7.51 -16.44 -0.59
N VAL A 133 -6.91 -17.59 -0.93
CA VAL A 133 -7.64 -18.87 -0.97
C VAL A 133 -8.27 -19.18 0.39
N GLY A 134 -7.56 -18.86 1.48
CA GLY A 134 -8.10 -18.96 2.85
C GLY A 134 -9.21 -17.96 3.17
N GLU A 135 -9.38 -16.91 2.36
CA GLU A 135 -10.49 -15.94 2.40
C GLU A 135 -11.63 -16.31 1.43
N GLY A 136 -11.59 -17.51 0.84
CA GLY A 136 -12.59 -17.96 -0.13
C GLY A 136 -12.44 -17.33 -1.52
N LYS A 137 -11.25 -16.82 -1.87
CA LYS A 137 -10.95 -16.31 -3.20
C LYS A 137 -10.04 -17.23 -3.98
N SER A 138 -10.49 -17.68 -5.14
CA SER A 138 -9.64 -18.43 -6.07
C SER A 138 -8.54 -17.54 -6.64
N ILE A 139 -7.39 -18.13 -6.98
CA ILE A 139 -6.33 -17.44 -7.73
C ILE A 139 -6.93 -16.97 -9.07
N GLY A 140 -6.65 -15.72 -9.47
CA GLY A 140 -7.27 -15.12 -10.65
C GLY A 140 -8.58 -14.38 -10.37
N GLN A 141 -9.14 -14.47 -9.17
CA GLN A 141 -10.38 -13.76 -8.81
C GLN A 141 -10.07 -12.35 -8.30
N TRP A 142 -10.90 -11.38 -8.70
CA TRP A 142 -10.82 -10.01 -8.19
C TRP A 142 -11.18 -9.90 -6.69
N TYR A 143 -10.45 -9.04 -5.97
CA TYR A 143 -10.62 -8.77 -4.54
C TYR A 143 -11.26 -7.41 -4.32
N GLY A 144 -12.09 -7.28 -3.29
CA GLY A 144 -12.48 -5.98 -2.77
C GLY A 144 -11.47 -5.47 -1.72
N PRO A 145 -11.58 -4.18 -1.31
CA PRO A 145 -10.68 -3.58 -0.33
C PRO A 145 -10.59 -4.34 1.00
N ASN A 146 -11.72 -4.84 1.52
CA ASN A 146 -11.71 -5.65 2.76
C ASN A 146 -10.92 -6.95 2.59
N THR A 147 -11.12 -7.68 1.48
CA THR A 147 -10.46 -8.97 1.28
C THR A 147 -8.94 -8.81 1.24
N VAL A 148 -8.43 -7.83 0.49
CA VAL A 148 -6.97 -7.59 0.44
C VAL A 148 -6.46 -7.14 1.82
N ALA A 149 -7.20 -6.31 2.56
CA ALA A 149 -6.85 -5.91 3.92
C ALA A 149 -6.69 -7.11 4.88
N GLN A 150 -7.62 -8.07 4.86
CA GLN A 150 -7.54 -9.28 5.68
C GLN A 150 -6.35 -10.17 5.28
N VAL A 151 -6.06 -10.29 3.99
CA VAL A 151 -4.89 -11.02 3.50
C VAL A 151 -3.59 -10.38 3.98
N LEU A 152 -3.44 -9.07 3.84
CA LEU A 152 -2.24 -8.36 4.31
C LEU A 152 -2.07 -8.48 5.84
N LYS A 153 -3.17 -8.42 6.60
CA LYS A 153 -3.15 -8.68 8.05
C LYS A 153 -2.58 -10.07 8.38
N LYS A 154 -2.88 -11.10 7.60
CA LYS A 154 -2.33 -12.45 7.80
C LYS A 154 -0.86 -12.55 7.39
N LEU A 155 -0.47 -11.91 6.28
CA LEU A 155 0.90 -11.97 5.77
C LEU A 155 1.90 -11.23 6.68
N THR A 156 1.50 -10.09 7.25
CA THR A 156 2.36 -9.30 8.16
C THR A 156 2.78 -10.05 9.42
N VAL A 157 2.10 -11.14 9.80
CA VAL A 157 2.50 -12.02 10.91
C VAL A 157 3.87 -12.66 10.66
N PHE A 158 4.22 -12.92 9.40
CA PHE A 158 5.48 -13.56 9.02
C PHE A 158 6.66 -12.57 8.89
N ASP A 159 6.38 -11.27 8.82
CA ASP A 159 7.41 -10.23 8.72
C ASP A 159 7.88 -9.79 10.12
N SER A 160 8.83 -10.57 10.65
CA SER A 160 9.44 -10.31 11.95
C SER A 160 10.35 -9.07 11.95
N TRP A 161 10.75 -8.54 10.80
CA TRP A 161 11.56 -7.34 10.70
C TRP A 161 10.70 -6.09 10.91
N SER A 162 9.55 -6.04 10.25
CA SER A 162 8.64 -4.89 10.36
C SER A 162 7.75 -4.94 11.59
N ARG A 163 7.50 -6.12 12.20
CA ARG A 163 6.74 -6.26 13.47
C ARG A 163 5.45 -5.42 13.50
N LEU A 164 4.78 -5.26 12.36
CA LEU A 164 3.59 -4.42 12.24
C LEU A 164 2.41 -5.09 12.93
N ALA A 165 1.65 -4.30 13.68
CA ALA A 165 0.29 -4.67 14.05
C ALA A 165 -0.65 -4.22 12.92
N VAL A 166 -1.45 -5.14 12.36
CA VAL A 166 -2.46 -4.78 11.37
C VAL A 166 -3.85 -4.99 11.94
N HIS A 167 -4.64 -3.92 12.03
CA HIS A 167 -6.02 -3.97 12.45
C HIS A 167 -6.94 -3.60 11.29
N VAL A 168 -7.97 -4.41 11.07
CA VAL A 168 -9.02 -4.12 10.09
C VAL A 168 -10.29 -3.83 10.88
N ALA A 169 -10.67 -2.56 10.96
CA ALA A 169 -11.84 -2.12 11.71
C ALA A 169 -13.10 -2.34 10.87
N MET A 170 -13.95 -3.26 11.32
CA MET A 170 -15.21 -3.60 10.67
C MET A 170 -16.36 -2.75 11.23
N ASP A 171 -17.53 -2.83 10.59
CA ASP A 171 -18.78 -2.20 11.06
C ASP A 171 -18.65 -0.69 11.33
N ASN A 172 -17.78 -0.03 10.55
CA ASN A 172 -17.54 1.42 10.61
C ASN A 172 -17.11 1.92 12.01
N THR A 173 -16.59 1.04 12.87
CA THR A 173 -16.31 1.34 14.28
C THR A 173 -14.87 0.97 14.63
N VAL A 174 -14.11 1.93 15.15
CA VAL A 174 -12.74 1.69 15.63
C VAL A 174 -12.77 1.55 17.16
N VAL A 175 -12.60 0.34 17.66
CA VAL A 175 -12.59 0.06 19.10
C VAL A 175 -11.18 0.24 19.65
N MET A 176 -10.91 1.39 20.26
CA MET A 176 -9.56 1.76 20.72
C MET A 176 -8.98 0.76 21.73
N GLU A 177 -9.81 0.16 22.58
CA GLU A 177 -9.38 -0.82 23.57
C GLU A 177 -8.82 -2.10 22.92
N GLU A 178 -9.41 -2.56 21.80
CA GLU A 178 -8.89 -3.71 21.05
C GLU A 178 -7.50 -3.43 20.46
N ILE A 179 -7.30 -2.22 19.96
CA ILE A 179 -6.01 -1.79 19.41
C ILE A 179 -4.95 -1.75 20.51
N ARG A 180 -5.25 -1.10 21.65
CA ARG A 180 -4.30 -0.96 22.76
C ARG A 180 -3.95 -2.31 23.38
N THR A 181 -4.95 -3.07 23.83
CA THR A 181 -4.74 -4.21 24.73
C THR A 181 -4.33 -5.50 24.02
N ARG A 182 -4.72 -5.70 22.75
CA ARG A 182 -4.53 -6.99 22.06
C ARG A 182 -3.49 -6.98 20.95
N LEU A 183 -3.20 -5.81 20.37
CA LEU A 183 -2.44 -5.73 19.13
C LEU A 183 -1.13 -4.98 19.32
N CYS A 184 -1.17 -3.82 19.96
CA CYS A 184 -0.02 -2.92 19.98
C CYS A 184 0.80 -3.00 21.27
N GLN A 185 0.21 -3.38 22.41
CA GLN A 185 0.99 -3.58 23.64
C GLN A 185 1.81 -4.87 23.58
N SER A 186 3.13 -4.74 23.70
CA SER A 186 4.02 -5.87 23.96
C SER A 186 3.79 -6.35 25.39
N SER A 187 3.44 -7.62 25.59
CA SER A 187 3.21 -8.18 26.93
C SER A 187 4.49 -8.12 27.78
N SER A 188 4.58 -7.15 28.68
CA SER A 188 5.51 -7.13 29.82
C SER A 188 4.99 -8.10 30.90
N GLY A 189 5.03 -9.40 30.61
CA GLY A 189 4.39 -10.43 31.43
C GLY A 189 5.32 -11.57 31.84
N CYS A 190 6.44 -11.30 32.50
CA CYS A 190 7.14 -12.31 33.30
C CYS A 190 6.54 -12.41 34.71
N HIS A 191 5.31 -12.90 34.81
CA HIS A 191 4.78 -13.42 36.08
C HIS A 191 4.50 -14.91 35.92
N ASN A 192 5.54 -15.72 36.07
CA ASN A 192 5.50 -16.99 36.79
C ASN A 192 6.92 -17.51 36.97
N GLY A 193 7.30 -17.74 38.23
CA GLY A 193 8.65 -18.09 38.62
C GLY A 193 9.18 -19.34 37.93
N CYS A 194 10.35 -19.22 37.32
CA CYS A 194 11.26 -20.33 37.05
C CYS A 194 12.71 -19.84 37.12
N LEU A 195 13.52 -20.77 37.59
CA LEU A 195 14.85 -20.70 38.18
C LEU A 195 15.95 -20.02 37.35
N GLU A 196 16.97 -19.55 38.08
CA GLU A 196 18.25 -19.03 37.60
C GLU A 196 18.89 -19.82 36.44
N GLY A 197 19.43 -19.06 35.48
CA GLY A 197 20.62 -19.47 34.72
C GLY A 197 20.37 -19.96 33.29
N ALA A 198 20.47 -19.05 32.32
CA ALA A 198 21.29 -19.22 31.10
C ALA A 198 21.13 -18.06 30.11
N CYS A 199 22.28 -17.45 29.79
CA CYS A 199 22.66 -16.86 28.50
C CYS A 199 22.15 -15.46 28.12
N ALA A 200 23.13 -14.55 28.12
CA ALA A 200 23.10 -13.16 27.72
C ALA A 200 23.01 -12.94 26.20
N LEU A 201 22.76 -11.66 25.86
CA LEU A 201 22.89 -10.97 24.57
C LEU A 201 21.65 -10.93 23.67
N ALA A 202 20.71 -10.05 24.04
CA ALA A 202 20.02 -9.20 23.07
C ALA A 202 19.63 -7.89 23.78
N GLU A 203 20.43 -6.85 23.59
CA GLU A 203 19.99 -5.47 23.79
C GLU A 203 18.87 -5.20 22.78
N GLU A 204 17.63 -5.05 23.25
CA GLU A 204 16.59 -4.27 22.59
C GLU A 204 15.47 -3.95 23.62
N GLU A 205 15.72 -2.97 24.49
CA GLU A 205 14.65 -2.17 25.07
C GLU A 205 13.96 -1.38 23.94
N THR A 206 12.98 -1.91 23.22
CA THR A 206 12.42 -1.14 22.09
C THR A 206 10.91 -1.31 21.87
N ALA A 207 10.20 -0.29 22.33
CA ALA A 207 8.78 0.06 22.14
C ALA A 207 7.73 -0.81 22.85
N LEU A 208 7.07 -0.20 23.84
CA LEU A 208 5.79 -0.65 24.42
C LEU A 208 4.69 -0.80 23.35
N TRP A 209 4.83 -0.11 22.21
CA TRP A 209 3.86 -0.03 21.13
C TRP A 209 4.40 -0.61 19.81
N LYS A 210 3.72 -1.63 19.27
CA LYS A 210 3.95 -2.09 17.88
C LYS A 210 3.33 -1.10 16.90
N PRO A 211 4.09 -0.60 15.91
CA PRO A 211 3.53 0.27 14.89
C PRO A 211 2.34 -0.37 14.18
N LEU A 212 1.26 0.38 14.14
CA LEU A 212 -0.05 -0.07 13.70
C LEU A 212 -0.30 0.39 12.27
N VAL A 213 -0.83 -0.51 11.45
CA VAL A 213 -1.55 -0.19 10.22
C VAL A 213 -3.03 -0.46 10.47
N LEU A 214 -3.82 0.60 10.49
CA LEU A 214 -5.27 0.57 10.68
C LEU A 214 -5.95 0.70 9.32
N LEU A 215 -6.63 -0.36 8.86
CA LEU A 215 -7.46 -0.35 7.66
C LEU A 215 -8.93 -0.28 8.07
N ILE A 216 -9.69 0.61 7.43
CA ILE A 216 -11.11 0.80 7.67
C ILE A 216 -11.84 0.60 6.33
N PRO A 217 -12.29 -0.62 6.02
CA PRO A 217 -13.13 -0.87 4.85
C PRO A 217 -14.48 -0.19 5.00
N LEU A 218 -14.93 0.53 3.97
CA LEU A 218 -16.13 1.35 3.99
C LEU A 218 -16.96 1.15 2.71
N ARG A 219 -18.26 1.41 2.84
CA ARG A 219 -19.18 1.56 1.72
C ARG A 219 -19.86 2.93 1.81
N LEU A 220 -19.35 3.90 1.05
CA LEU A 220 -19.72 5.32 1.14
C LEU A 220 -20.96 5.70 0.29
N GLY A 221 -21.70 4.69 -0.18
CA GLY A 221 -22.87 4.86 -1.04
C GLY A 221 -23.28 3.58 -1.74
N LEU A 222 -24.37 3.62 -2.50
CA LEU A 222 -24.90 2.43 -3.19
C LEU A 222 -24.20 2.19 -4.52
N SER A 223 -24.18 3.19 -5.41
CA SER A 223 -23.51 3.12 -6.72
C SER A 223 -22.44 4.18 -6.88
N GLU A 224 -22.66 5.34 -6.26
CA GLU A 224 -21.80 6.51 -6.24
C GLU A 224 -21.57 6.92 -4.78
N ILE A 225 -20.48 7.64 -4.52
CA ILE A 225 -20.22 8.22 -3.21
C ILE A 225 -21.29 9.27 -2.86
N ASN A 226 -21.81 9.22 -1.63
CA ASN A 226 -22.65 10.29 -1.14
C ASN A 226 -21.80 11.54 -0.88
N LYS A 227 -22.19 12.68 -1.46
CA LYS A 227 -21.47 13.96 -1.33
C LYS A 227 -21.21 14.40 0.10
N ALA A 228 -22.04 13.97 1.06
CA ALA A 228 -21.83 14.22 2.49
C ALA A 228 -20.49 13.66 3.01
N TYR A 229 -19.90 12.66 2.36
CA TYR A 229 -18.63 12.06 2.76
C TYR A 229 -17.40 12.66 2.07
N ILE A 230 -17.57 13.51 1.05
CA ILE A 230 -16.46 14.07 0.26
C ILE A 230 -15.48 14.82 1.15
N GLU A 231 -15.99 15.71 2.01
CA GLU A 231 -15.13 16.52 2.88
C GLU A 231 -14.41 15.65 3.93
N THR A 232 -15.10 14.67 4.52
CA THR A 232 -14.48 13.72 5.45
C THR A 232 -13.42 12.85 4.77
N LEU A 233 -13.61 12.50 3.51
CA LEU A 233 -12.63 11.76 2.71
C LEU A 233 -11.38 12.61 2.44
N LYS A 234 -11.56 13.89 2.05
CA LYS A 234 -10.44 14.85 1.90
C LYS A 234 -9.64 14.98 3.19
N GLN A 235 -10.32 15.14 4.33
CA GLN A 235 -9.67 15.21 5.65
C GLN A 235 -8.85 13.95 5.97
N CYS A 236 -9.23 12.76 5.48
CA CYS A 236 -8.42 11.55 5.67
C CYS A 236 -7.05 11.62 4.96
N PHE A 237 -6.91 12.38 3.88
CA PHE A 237 -5.63 12.63 3.20
C PHE A 237 -4.79 13.71 3.89
N GLN A 238 -5.41 14.57 4.71
CA GLN A 238 -4.72 15.67 5.39
C GLN A 238 -3.99 15.23 6.67
N LEU A 239 -4.35 14.07 7.22
CA LEU A 239 -3.74 13.58 8.47
C LEU A 239 -2.29 13.15 8.25
N PRO A 240 -1.34 13.49 9.16
CA PRO A 240 0.04 13.02 9.09
C PRO A 240 0.19 11.49 9.08
N GLN A 241 -0.83 10.80 9.61
CA GLN A 241 -0.93 9.35 9.66
C GLN A 241 -1.51 8.72 8.39
N SER A 242 -1.92 9.53 7.41
CA SER A 242 -2.57 9.04 6.20
C SER A 242 -1.64 8.13 5.41
N LEU A 243 -2.14 6.93 5.11
CA LEU A 243 -1.56 6.02 4.12
C LEU A 243 -2.42 6.02 2.84
N GLY A 244 -3.34 6.96 2.70
CA GLY A 244 -4.23 7.05 1.55
C GLY A 244 -5.40 6.07 1.60
N VAL A 245 -5.95 5.78 0.41
CA VAL A 245 -7.17 5.01 0.24
C VAL A 245 -7.01 4.05 -0.94
N ILE A 246 -7.43 2.80 -0.78
CA ILE A 246 -7.57 1.87 -1.92
C ILE A 246 -9.06 1.67 -2.23
N GLY A 247 -9.40 1.60 -3.51
CA GLY A 247 -10.78 1.45 -3.93
C GLY A 247 -10.90 1.21 -5.42
N GLY A 248 -12.14 1.19 -5.90
CA GLY A 248 -12.46 1.04 -7.32
C GLY A 248 -13.33 -0.18 -7.61
N LYS A 249 -13.63 -0.35 -8.89
CA LYS A 249 -14.51 -1.40 -9.41
C LYS A 249 -13.70 -2.65 -9.79
N PRO A 250 -14.36 -3.80 -10.02
CA PRO A 250 -13.71 -4.93 -10.66
C PRO A 250 -12.89 -4.51 -11.88
N ASN A 251 -11.60 -4.86 -11.87
CA ASN A 251 -10.62 -4.55 -12.92
C ASN A 251 -10.29 -3.05 -13.13
N SER A 252 -10.69 -2.17 -12.20
CA SER A 252 -10.39 -0.73 -12.21
C SER A 252 -10.14 -0.26 -10.77
N ALA A 253 -9.09 -0.80 -10.14
CA ALA A 253 -8.72 -0.47 -8.77
C ALA A 253 -7.54 0.50 -8.75
N HIS A 254 -7.58 1.49 -7.87
CA HIS A 254 -6.57 2.53 -7.76
C HIS A 254 -6.12 2.72 -6.31
N TYR A 255 -4.88 3.18 -6.14
CA TYR A 255 -4.37 3.64 -4.86
C TYR A 255 -4.35 5.16 -4.83
N PHE A 256 -5.34 5.75 -4.15
CA PHE A 256 -5.46 7.18 -3.96
C PHE A 256 -4.50 7.64 -2.87
N ILE A 257 -3.63 8.58 -3.20
CA ILE A 257 -2.58 9.11 -2.33
C ILE A 257 -2.86 10.53 -1.86
N GLY A 258 -3.85 11.20 -2.45
CA GLY A 258 -4.05 12.62 -2.24
C GLY A 258 -5.24 13.20 -2.99
N TYR A 259 -5.34 14.53 -2.96
CA TYR A 259 -6.33 15.27 -3.73
C TYR A 259 -5.86 16.71 -4.03
N VAL A 260 -6.46 17.34 -5.03
CA VAL A 260 -6.36 18.77 -5.34
C VAL A 260 -7.73 19.26 -5.81
N GLY A 261 -8.27 20.31 -5.19
CA GLY A 261 -9.64 20.76 -5.47
C GLY A 261 -10.67 19.63 -5.30
N GLU A 262 -11.36 19.27 -6.38
CA GLU A 262 -12.35 18.17 -6.45
C GLU A 262 -11.81 16.89 -7.10
N GLU A 263 -10.51 16.81 -7.35
CA GLU A 263 -9.87 15.66 -7.98
C GLU A 263 -9.04 14.86 -6.99
N LEU A 264 -9.18 13.53 -7.02
CA LEU A 264 -8.30 12.62 -6.32
C LEU A 264 -7.05 12.35 -7.14
N ILE A 265 -5.91 12.25 -6.45
CA ILE A 265 -4.61 11.90 -7.02
C ILE A 265 -4.34 10.43 -6.70
N TYR A 266 -3.97 9.64 -7.70
CA TYR A 266 -3.77 8.19 -7.52
C TYR A 266 -2.62 7.60 -8.33
N LEU A 267 -2.16 6.43 -7.85
CA LEU A 267 -1.30 5.51 -8.57
C LEU A 267 -2.14 4.38 -9.16
N ASP A 268 -1.92 4.13 -10.44
CA ASP A 268 -2.70 3.20 -11.22
C ASP A 268 -1.89 1.94 -11.55
N PRO A 269 -2.37 0.72 -11.23
CA PRO A 269 -1.64 -0.53 -11.47
C PRO A 269 -1.82 -1.11 -12.89
N HIS A 270 -2.67 -0.52 -13.74
CA HIS A 270 -3.12 -1.08 -15.02
C HIS A 270 -2.12 -0.87 -16.16
N THR A 271 -0.86 -1.23 -15.92
CA THR A 271 0.15 -1.40 -16.96
C THR A 271 0.97 -2.66 -16.73
N THR A 272 1.21 -3.44 -17.80
CA THR A 272 1.85 -4.75 -17.66
C THR A 272 3.34 -4.71 -17.96
N GLN A 273 4.13 -4.74 -16.89
CA GLN A 273 5.58 -4.72 -16.93
C GLN A 273 6.19 -6.13 -16.78
N PRO A 274 7.39 -6.43 -17.31
CA PRO A 274 8.09 -7.68 -17.00
C PRO A 274 8.40 -7.80 -15.51
N ALA A 275 8.36 -9.01 -14.93
CA ALA A 275 8.86 -9.26 -13.58
C ALA A 275 10.35 -8.93 -13.47
N VAL A 276 10.77 -8.37 -12.34
CA VAL A 276 12.17 -7.99 -12.08
C VAL A 276 12.87 -9.08 -11.29
N GLU A 277 14.05 -9.47 -11.75
CA GLU A 277 14.98 -10.33 -11.02
C GLU A 277 16.06 -9.46 -10.36
N PRO A 278 16.37 -9.64 -9.06
CA PRO A 278 17.51 -9.02 -8.41
C PRO A 278 18.82 -9.38 -9.11
N CYS A 279 19.73 -8.42 -9.18
CA CYS A 279 21.10 -8.65 -9.62
C CYS A 279 21.87 -9.49 -8.58
N GLU A 280 22.98 -10.11 -9.01
CA GLU A 280 23.84 -10.93 -8.15
C GLU A 280 24.34 -10.18 -6.90
N ASP A 281 24.51 -8.86 -7.00
CA ASP A 281 24.95 -7.98 -5.90
C ASP A 281 23.82 -7.51 -4.95
N SER A 282 22.67 -8.19 -4.96
CA SER A 282 21.46 -7.82 -4.19
C SER A 282 20.86 -6.44 -4.53
N GLN A 283 21.36 -5.77 -5.57
CA GLN A 283 20.72 -4.60 -6.15
C GLN A 283 19.50 -5.03 -6.99
N VAL A 284 18.44 -4.24 -6.94
CA VAL A 284 17.23 -4.49 -7.72
C VAL A 284 17.04 -3.29 -8.66
N PRO A 285 16.93 -3.51 -9.99
CA PRO A 285 16.51 -2.45 -10.91
C PRO A 285 15.13 -1.93 -10.51
N ASP A 286 15.08 -0.72 -9.95
CA ASP A 286 13.93 -0.20 -9.23
C ASP A 286 13.11 0.83 -10.03
N ASP A 287 13.59 1.29 -11.18
CA ASP A 287 12.93 2.30 -12.03
C ASP A 287 11.45 1.97 -12.31
N THR A 288 11.13 0.68 -12.46
CA THR A 288 9.77 0.19 -12.79
C THR A 288 8.83 0.17 -11.59
N TYR A 289 9.35 0.36 -10.37
CA TYR A 289 8.59 0.46 -9.13
C TYR A 289 8.37 1.91 -8.68
N HIS A 290 8.67 2.88 -9.55
CA HIS A 290 8.46 4.30 -9.31
C HIS A 290 7.73 4.92 -10.49
N CYS A 291 6.59 5.55 -10.23
CA CYS A 291 5.75 6.17 -11.27
C CYS A 291 6.41 7.48 -11.74
N GLN A 292 6.99 7.47 -12.94
CA GLN A 292 7.75 8.61 -13.49
C GLN A 292 6.93 9.49 -14.46
N HIS A 293 5.66 9.16 -14.70
CA HIS A 293 4.74 10.03 -15.45
C HIS A 293 3.98 10.96 -14.49
N PRO A 294 3.37 12.06 -15.02
CA PRO A 294 2.50 12.91 -14.21
C PRO A 294 1.43 12.09 -13.45
N PRO A 295 1.11 12.45 -12.20
CA PRO A 295 0.16 11.71 -11.39
C PRO A 295 -1.22 11.67 -12.05
N CYS A 296 -1.86 10.50 -12.01
CA CYS A 296 -3.24 10.36 -12.49
C CYS A 296 -4.20 11.10 -11.57
N ARG A 297 -5.20 11.75 -12.18
CA ARG A 297 -6.27 12.49 -11.49
C ARG A 297 -7.63 11.98 -11.95
N MET A 298 -8.63 12.06 -11.08
CA MET A 298 -10.03 11.80 -11.42
C MET A 298 -10.95 12.58 -10.49
N HIS A 299 -12.14 12.94 -10.96
CA HIS A 299 -13.10 13.68 -10.13
C HIS A 299 -13.57 12.82 -8.95
N ILE A 300 -13.69 13.39 -7.75
CA ILE A 300 -13.97 12.64 -6.52
C ILE A 300 -15.30 11.88 -6.56
N CYS A 301 -16.30 12.39 -7.29
CA CYS A 301 -17.58 11.71 -7.50
C CYS A 301 -17.49 10.42 -8.33
N GLU A 302 -16.40 10.20 -9.07
CA GLU A 302 -16.21 9.01 -9.93
C GLU A 302 -15.67 7.80 -9.15
N ILE A 303 -15.23 8.00 -7.90
CA ILE A 303 -14.73 6.91 -7.05
C ILE A 303 -15.84 5.89 -6.77
N ASP A 304 -15.52 4.60 -6.83
CA ASP A 304 -16.44 3.56 -6.35
C ASP A 304 -16.63 3.72 -4.82
N PRO A 305 -17.87 3.61 -4.31
CA PRO A 305 -18.11 3.76 -2.88
C PRO A 305 -17.50 2.65 -2.01
N SER A 306 -17.02 1.52 -2.58
CA SER A 306 -16.25 0.50 -1.86
C SER A 306 -14.78 0.89 -1.76
N VAL A 307 -14.34 1.30 -0.57
CA VAL A 307 -12.97 1.75 -0.31
C VAL A 307 -12.41 1.14 0.97
N ALA A 308 -11.10 1.24 1.20
CA ALA A 308 -10.50 1.11 2.51
C ALA A 308 -9.58 2.30 2.79
N VAL A 309 -9.89 3.05 3.84
CA VAL A 309 -9.05 4.15 4.34
C VAL A 309 -7.98 3.54 5.24
N VAL A 310 -6.72 3.94 5.07
CA VAL A 310 -5.62 3.37 5.85
C VAL A 310 -4.86 4.46 6.59
N ARG A 311 -4.54 4.17 7.85
CA ARG A 311 -3.78 5.05 8.73
C ARG A 311 -2.68 4.29 9.43
N ARG A 312 -1.56 4.96 9.72
CA ARG A 312 -0.49 4.43 10.58
C ARG A 312 -0.47 5.09 11.95
N THR A 313 -0.07 4.35 12.98
CA THR A 313 0.28 4.95 14.28
C THR A 313 1.56 4.35 14.83
N GLU A 314 2.52 5.20 15.18
CA GLU A 314 3.82 4.80 15.75
C GLU A 314 3.88 4.96 17.27
N ALA A 315 2.86 5.57 17.85
CA ALA A 315 2.67 5.74 19.28
C ALA A 315 1.20 5.52 19.66
N GLU A 316 0.97 5.26 20.95
CA GLU A 316 -0.38 5.11 21.49
C GLU A 316 -1.21 6.38 21.20
N PRO A 317 -2.42 6.25 20.62
CA PRO A 317 -3.30 7.39 20.44
C PRO A 317 -3.71 7.95 21.81
N MET A 318 -3.50 9.24 22.05
CA MET A 318 -3.97 9.95 23.25
C MET A 318 -5.51 9.98 23.31
#